data_AF-A0A927NQW6-F1
#
_entry.id   AF-A0A927NQW6-F1
#
_cell.length_a   1.000
_cell.length_b   1.000
_cell.length_c   1.000
_cell.angle_alpha   90.00
_cell.angle_beta   90.00
_cell.angle_gamma   90.00
#
_symmetry.space_group_name_H-M   'P 1'
#
loop_
_entity.id
_entity.type
_entity.pdbx_description
1 polymer ?
#
loop_
_entity_poly.entity_id
_entity_poly.type
_entity_poly.pdbx_seq_one_letter_code
_entity_poly.pdbx_strand_id
1 'polypeptide(L)' 'MEEIILLRSVRKALELIQKDDKDTAVTLHAIRTWCKENKVRNVKVGNKILVDVESLLNYINND' A
#
# COMPACT_ATOMS: atom_id res chain seq x y z
N MET A 1 17.26 -4.08 15.53
CA MET A 1 16.41 -2.87 15.42
C MET A 1 15.07 -3.38 14.90
N GLU A 2 14.00 -3.22 15.66
CA GLU A 2 12.69 -3.73 15.24
C GLU A 2 12.16 -2.87 14.09
N GLU A 3 11.79 -3.50 12.98
CA GLU A 3 11.30 -2.80 11.79
C GLU A 3 9.91 -2.23 12.10
N ILE A 4 9.77 -0.90 12.07
CA ILE A 4 8.50 -0.24 12.38
C ILE A 4 7.58 -0.39 11.18
N ILE A 5 6.64 -1.34 11.26
CA ILE A 5 5.65 -1.56 10.20
C ILE A 5 4.69 -0.37 10.11
N LEU A 6 4.77 0.37 9.00
CA LEU A 6 3.91 1.51 8.73
C LEU A 6 2.60 1.10 8.05
N LEU A 7 1.59 0.74 8.84
CA LEU A 7 0.26 0.44 8.31
C LEU A 7 -0.54 1.72 8.00
N ARG A 8 -1.14 1.78 6.81
CA ARG A 8 -2.02 2.88 6.39
C ARG A 8 -3.26 2.36 5.67
N SER A 9 -4.36 3.11 5.76
CA SER A 9 -5.50 2.82 4.88
C SER A 9 -5.06 2.91 3.42
N VAL A 10 -5.69 2.14 2.53
CA VAL A 10 -5.41 2.21 1.07
C VAL A 10 -5.41 3.64 0.54
N ARG A 11 -6.35 4.48 1.02
CA ARG A 11 -6.42 5.90 0.62
C ARG A 11 -5.16 6.65 1.04
N LYS A 12 -4.74 6.47 2.29
CA LYS A 12 -3.57 7.17 2.81
C LYS A 12 -2.27 6.65 2.18
N ALA A 13 -2.20 5.37 1.82
CA ALA A 13 -1.09 4.82 1.06
C ALA A 13 -0.98 5.46 -0.33
N LEU A 14 -2.10 5.62 -1.04
CA LEU A 14 -2.10 6.34 -2.32
C LEU A 14 -1.69 7.81 -2.18
N GLU A 15 -2.17 8.51 -1.15
CA GLU A 15 -1.76 9.89 -0.89
C GLU A 15 -0.24 10.02 -0.64
N LEU A 16 0.39 9.01 -0.03
CA LEU A 16 1.84 8.98 0.16
C LEU A 16 2.56 8.79 -1.18
N ILE A 17 2.11 7.83 -2.01
CA ILE A 17 2.66 7.62 -3.35
C ILE A 17 2.52 8.91 -4.19
N GLN A 18 1.36 9.55 -4.17
CA GLN A 18 1.09 10.79 -4.91
C GLN A 18 1.90 12.00 -4.42
N LYS A 19 2.35 11.97 -3.16
CA LYS A 19 3.22 13.02 -2.62
C LYS A 19 4.61 12.93 -3.25
N ASP A 20 5.09 11.72 -3.49
CA ASP A 20 6.42 11.44 -4.03
C ASP A 20 6.41 11.41 -5.57
N ASP A 21 5.35 10.88 -6.19
CA ASP A 21 5.09 10.84 -7.63
C ASP A 21 3.64 11.26 -7.95
N LYS A 22 3.47 12.52 -8.36
CA LYS A 22 2.15 13.09 -8.66
C LYS A 22 1.48 12.49 -9.91
N ASP A 23 2.28 11.99 -10.85
CA ASP A 23 1.80 11.47 -12.14
C ASP A 23 1.69 9.93 -12.13
N THR A 24 1.76 9.34 -10.93
CA THR A 24 1.65 7.91 -10.72
C THR A 24 0.39 7.32 -11.35
N ALA A 25 0.55 6.21 -12.08
CA ALA A 25 -0.57 5.44 -12.61
C ALA A 25 -1.27 4.56 -11.54
N VAL A 26 -0.75 4.54 -10.32
CA VAL A 26 -1.29 3.74 -9.22
C VAL A 26 -2.66 4.30 -8.80
N THR A 27 -3.64 3.41 -8.67
CA THR A 27 -5.00 3.76 -8.24
C THR A 27 -5.40 3.05 -6.96
N LEU A 28 -6.44 3.55 -6.28
CA LEU A 28 -7.04 2.85 -5.14
C LEU A 28 -7.51 1.43 -5.50
N HIS A 29 -7.96 1.24 -6.75
CA HIS A 29 -8.38 -0.07 -7.23
C HIS A 29 -7.17 -1.00 -7.35
N ALA A 30 -6.08 -0.55 -7.98
CA ALA A 30 -4.85 -1.32 -8.11
C ALA A 30 -4.33 -1.80 -6.74
N ILE A 31 -4.18 -0.89 -5.77
CA ILE A 31 -3.70 -1.23 -4.42
C ILE A 31 -4.61 -2.27 -3.75
N ARG A 32 -5.94 -2.11 -3.84
CA ARG A 32 -6.89 -3.09 -3.29
C ARG A 32 -6.78 -4.44 -3.96
N THR A 33 -6.61 -4.47 -5.28
CA THR A 33 -6.44 -5.69 -6.05
C THR A 33 -5.16 -6.41 -5.64
N TRP A 34 -4.04 -5.70 -5.50
CA TRP A 34 -2.78 -6.28 -5.02
C TRP A 34 -2.87 -6.81 -3.58
N CYS A 35 -3.63 -6.16 -2.70
CA CYS A 35 -3.93 -6.68 -1.37
C CYS A 35 -4.74 -7.99 -1.43
N LYS A 36 -5.76 -8.05 -2.29
CA LYS A 36 -6.61 -9.25 -2.48
C LYS A 36 -5.84 -10.41 -3.10
N GLU A 37 -4.91 -10.11 -3.99
CA GLU A 37 -4.03 -11.08 -4.64
C GLU A 37 -2.83 -11.48 -3.76
N ASN A 38 -2.76 -11.00 -2.51
CA ASN A 38 -1.66 -11.22 -1.57
C ASN A 38 -0.27 -10.81 -2.09
N LYS A 39 -0.22 -9.87 -3.05
CA LYS A 39 1.04 -9.34 -3.61
C LYS A 39 1.69 -8.29 -2.71
N VAL A 40 0.89 -7.68 -1.83
CA VAL A 40 1.31 -6.67 -0.87
C VAL A 40 0.82 -7.07 0.51
N ARG A 41 1.69 -6.97 1.52
CA ARG A 41 1.33 -7.23 2.91
C ARG A 41 0.24 -6.27 3.37
N ASN A 42 -0.82 -6.83 3.94
CA ASN A 42 -1.97 -6.08 4.39
C ASN A 42 -2.68 -6.80 5.54
N VAL A 43 -3.46 -6.05 6.32
CA VAL A 43 -4.33 -6.58 7.36
C VAL A 43 -5.74 -6.00 7.19
N LYS A 44 -6.74 -6.86 7.37
CA LYS A 44 -8.14 -6.44 7.36
C LYS A 44 -8.60 -6.13 8.79
N VAL A 45 -9.10 -4.92 9.01
CA VAL A 45 -9.66 -4.47 10.28
C VAL A 45 -11.12 -4.08 10.05
N GLY A 46 -12.04 -4.97 10.44
CA GLY A 46 -13.45 -4.87 10.10
C GLY A 46 -13.66 -4.81 8.58
N ASN A 47 -14.23 -3.70 8.10
CA ASN A 47 -14.48 -3.48 6.68
C ASN A 47 -13.34 -2.71 5.97
N LYS A 48 -12.25 -2.39 6.67
CA LYS A 48 -11.12 -1.63 6.11
C LYS A 48 -9.92 -2.54 5.88
N ILE A 49 -9.14 -2.21 4.85
CA ILE A 49 -7.81 -2.79 4.60
C ILE A 49 -6.78 -1.76 5.03
N LEU A 50 -5.85 -2.19 5.88
CA LEU A 50 -4.63 -1.46 6.21
C LEU A 50 -3.48 -2.13 5.45
N VAL A 51 -2.76 -1.35 4.67
CA VAL A 51 -1.66 -1.77 3.82
C VAL A 51 -0.36 -1.43 4.51
N ASP A 52 0.58 -2.37 4.49
CA ASP A 52 1.97 -2.10 4.83
C ASP A 52 2.58 -1.27 3.69
N VAL A 53 2.91 0.00 4.00
CA VAL A 53 3.40 0.94 3.00
C VAL A 53 4.74 0.50 2.43
N GLU A 54 5.62 -0.10 3.22
CA GLU A 54 6.93 -0.56 2.76
C GLU A 54 6.77 -1.72 1.77
N SER A 55 5.97 -2.73 2.12
CA SER A 55 5.65 -3.82 1.21
C SER A 55 5.00 -3.33 -0.10
N LEU A 56 4.19 -2.27 -0.04
CA LEU A 56 3.56 -1.69 -1.22
C LEU A 56 4.58 -1.02 -2.13
N LEU A 57 5.49 -0.22 -1.56
CA LEU A 57 6.52 0.49 -2.31
C LEU A 57 7.51 -0.49 -2.96
N ASN A 58 7.94 -1.52 -2.23
CA ASN A 58 8.81 -2.57 -2.79
C ASN A 58 8.14 -3.26 -3.98
N TYR A 59 6.85 -3.63 -3.84
CA TYR A 59 6.09 -4.23 -4.93
C TYR A 59 5.96 -3.33 -6.16
N ILE A 60 5.76 -2.02 -5.97
CA ILE A 60 5.68 -1.04 -7.08
C ILE A 60 7.02 -0.91 -7.79
N ASN A 61 8.12 -0.91 -7.04
CA ASN A 61 9.47 -0.75 -7.58
C ASN A 61 10.07 -2.05 -8.16
N ASN A 62 9.36 -3.18 -8.04
CA ASN A 62 9.83 -4.54 -8.37
C ASN A 62 11.05 -4.98 -7.53
N ASP A 63 11.08 -4.61 -6.25
CA ASP A 63 12.04 -5.11 -5.27
C ASP A 63 11.48 -6.30 -4.47
#